data_AF-A0A956D8H2-F1
#
_entry.id   AF-A0A956D8H2-F1
#
_cell.length_a   1.000
_cell.length_b   1.000
_cell.length_c   1.000
_cell.angle_alpha   90.00
_cell.angle_beta   90.00
_cell.angle_gamma   90.00
#
_symmetry.space_group_name_H-M   'P 1'
#
loop_
_entity.id
_entity.type
_entity.pdbx_description
1 polymer ?
#
loop_
_entity_poly.entity_id
_entity_poly.type
_entity_poly.pdbx_seq_one_letter_code
_entity_poly.pdbx_strand_id
1 'polypeptide(L)'
;SDARVFDQDGDGQPGVTVTVSGLASGEVYVVQWQRAWYQGQLTESGPLVGENHAEASTQKTIGASTSLLMMNVPSRPDTDRTDDVVRLIPLTGEYDCDRLVSEATTVFGG
;
A
#
# COMPACT_ATOMS: atom_id res chain seq x y z
N SER A 1 1.75 8.35 23.75
CA SER A 1 0.97 8.79 22.58
C SER A 1 1.94 9.10 21.45
N ASP A 2 1.58 8.75 20.21
CA ASP A 2 2.36 9.08 18.99
C ASP A 2 1.44 9.91 18.09
N ALA A 3 1.86 11.13 17.72
CA ALA A 3 1.04 12.05 16.94
C ALA A 3 0.77 11.57 15.49
N ARG A 4 1.52 10.56 15.02
CA ARG A 4 1.34 9.95 13.71
C ARG A 4 0.25 8.87 13.71
N VAL A 5 -0.26 8.51 14.89
CA VAL A 5 -1.40 7.60 15.05
C VAL A 5 -2.65 8.44 15.27
N PHE A 6 -3.37 8.69 14.19
CA PHE A 6 -4.61 9.45 14.16
C PHE A 6 -5.62 8.71 13.27
N ASP A 7 -6.85 9.18 13.27
CA ASP A 7 -7.95 8.67 12.45
C ASP A 7 -7.72 9.05 10.97
N GLN A 8 -7.23 8.09 10.17
CA GLN A 8 -6.81 8.34 8.78
C GLN A 8 -7.97 8.19 7.79
N ASP A 9 -9.00 7.43 8.13
CA ASP A 9 -10.18 7.15 7.30
C ASP A 9 -11.45 7.89 7.76
N GLY A 10 -11.40 8.56 8.91
CA GLY A 10 -12.43 9.49 9.39
C GLY A 10 -13.61 8.82 10.09
N ASP A 11 -13.41 7.64 10.67
CA ASP A 11 -14.47 6.84 11.29
C ASP A 11 -14.54 6.99 12.83
N GLY A 12 -13.65 7.80 13.41
CA GLY A 12 -13.53 8.05 14.85
C GLY A 12 -12.61 7.08 15.59
N GLN A 13 -11.96 6.14 14.91
CA GLN A 13 -10.99 5.20 15.47
C GLN A 13 -9.56 5.58 15.07
N PRO A 14 -8.55 5.27 15.91
CA PRO A 14 -7.16 5.55 15.54
C PRO A 14 -6.65 4.56 14.48
N GLY A 15 -5.93 5.06 13.48
CA GLY A 15 -5.34 4.23 12.43
C GLY A 15 -6.24 4.16 11.19
N VAL A 16 -6.30 2.97 10.60
CA VAL A 16 -7.23 2.62 9.51
C VAL A 16 -8.06 1.42 9.97
N THR A 17 -9.36 1.43 9.68
CA THR A 17 -10.27 0.35 10.01
C THR A 17 -10.30 -0.70 8.90
N VAL A 18 -10.08 -1.95 9.29
CA VAL A 18 -10.20 -3.12 8.43
C VAL A 18 -11.35 -3.98 8.92
N THR A 19 -12.33 -4.22 8.05
CA THR A 19 -13.41 -5.17 8.31
C THR A 19 -12.91 -6.60 8.07
N VAL A 20 -13.11 -7.47 9.05
CA VAL A 20 -12.73 -8.89 8.99
C VAL A 20 -13.97 -9.75 9.14
N SER A 21 -14.06 -10.80 8.31
CA SER A 21 -15.15 -11.77 8.33
C SER A 21 -14.62 -13.19 8.46
N GLY A 22 -15.29 -14.04 9.23
CA GLY A 22 -14.89 -15.44 9.43
C GLY A 22 -15.50 -16.02 10.72
N LEU A 23 -14.74 -16.88 11.41
CA LEU A 23 -15.16 -17.47 12.70
C LEU A 23 -15.47 -16.42 13.77
N ALA A 24 -14.80 -15.26 13.69
CA ALA A 24 -15.18 -14.03 14.36
C ALA A 24 -15.24 -12.93 13.30
N SER A 25 -16.24 -12.05 13.41
CA SER A 25 -16.43 -10.93 12.49
C SER A 25 -16.42 -9.62 13.28
N GLY A 26 -15.87 -8.57 12.68
CA GLY A 26 -15.74 -7.27 13.33
C GLY A 26 -14.71 -6.39 12.63
N GLU A 27 -14.20 -5.43 13.38
CA GLU A 27 -13.30 -4.39 12.89
C GLU A 27 -11.99 -4.47 13.68
N VAL A 28 -10.88 -4.26 12.98
CA VAL A 28 -9.56 -4.05 13.58
C VAL A 28 -9.01 -2.72 13.12
N TYR A 29 -8.39 -2.00 14.05
CA TYR A 29 -7.80 -0.69 13.78
C TYR A 29 -6.30 -0.87 13.74
N VAL A 30 -5.70 -0.53 12.60
CA VAL A 30 -4.30 -0.86 12.32
C VAL A 30 -3.47 0.38 12.01
N VAL A 31 -2.18 0.27 12.31
CA VAL A 31 -1.15 1.19 11.85
C VAL A 31 -0.10 0.40 11.08
N GLN A 32 0.38 0.98 9.99
CA GLN A 32 1.39 0.36 9.14
C GLN A 32 2.57 1.30 8.94
N TRP A 33 3.77 0.74 9.00
CA TRP A 33 5.00 1.38 8.57
C TRP A 33 5.52 0.59 7.39
N GLN A 34 5.53 1.22 6.21
CA GLN A 34 6.02 0.59 5.00
C GLN A 34 7.43 1.09 4.70
N ARG A 35 8.29 0.15 4.31
CA ARG A 35 9.63 0.48 3.81
C ARG A 35 9.95 -0.47 2.66
N ALA A 36 10.15 0.15 1.50
CA ALA A 36 10.47 -0.55 0.27
C ALA A 36 11.54 0.21 -0.51
N TRP A 37 12.12 -0.46 -1.49
CA TRP A 37 13.01 0.13 -2.47
C TRP A 37 12.75 -0.48 -3.85
N TYR A 38 13.09 0.26 -4.89
CA TYR A 38 12.90 -0.15 -6.28
C TYR A 38 14.25 -0.50 -6.91
N GLN A 39 14.29 -1.64 -7.61
CA GLN A 39 15.41 -2.02 -8.47
C GLN A 39 14.90 -2.10 -9.90
N GLY A 40 15.57 -1.47 -10.86
CA GLY A 40 15.13 -1.56 -12.24
C GLY A 40 16.15 -1.07 -13.25
N GLN A 41 15.81 -1.24 -14.51
CA GLN A 41 16.62 -0.83 -15.65
C GLN A 41 15.87 0.19 -16.48
N LEU A 42 16.58 1.24 -16.91
CA LEU A 42 16.09 2.18 -17.90
C LEU A 42 16.13 1.48 -19.28
N THR A 43 14.97 1.34 -19.89
CA THR A 43 14.83 0.78 -21.24
C THR A 43 15.18 1.82 -22.30
N GLU A 44 15.54 1.37 -23.51
CA GLU A 44 15.89 2.26 -24.63
C GLU A 44 14.77 3.25 -25.00
N SER A 45 13.51 2.86 -24.78
CA SER A 45 12.34 3.70 -25.04
C SER A 45 12.01 4.69 -23.92
N GLY A 46 12.77 4.70 -22.81
CA GLY A 46 12.62 5.65 -21.70
C GLY A 46 11.95 5.15 -20.41
N PRO A 47 11.05 4.14 -20.41
CA PRO A 47 10.54 3.54 -19.18
C PRO A 47 11.62 2.91 -18.30
N LEU A 48 11.47 3.01 -16.99
CA LEU A 48 12.15 2.14 -16.03
C LEU A 48 11.24 0.96 -15.70
N VAL A 49 11.76 -0.26 -15.82
CA VAL A 49 11.06 -1.50 -15.48
C VAL A 49 11.90 -2.30 -14.50
N GLY A 50 11.26 -2.90 -13.48
CA GLY A 50 11.95 -3.78 -12.54
C GLY A 50 11.07 -4.27 -11.41
N GLU A 51 11.66 -4.39 -10.22
CA GLU A 51 11.06 -5.00 -9.04
C GLU A 51 10.90 -4.02 -7.87
N ASN A 52 9.87 -4.28 -7.07
CA ASN A 52 9.64 -3.70 -5.75
C ASN A 52 10.16 -4.64 -4.66
N HIS A 53 10.94 -4.13 -3.72
CA HIS A 53 11.50 -4.89 -2.61
C HIS A 53 10.95 -4.36 -1.28
N ALA A 54 9.85 -4.95 -0.79
CA ALA A 54 9.07 -4.48 0.36
C ALA A 54 9.38 -5.19 1.70
N GLU A 55 10.65 -5.52 1.94
CA GLU A 55 11.09 -6.47 2.99
C GLU A 55 10.93 -5.98 4.45
N ALA A 56 10.70 -4.69 4.68
CA ALA A 56 10.73 -4.08 6.02
C ALA A 56 9.41 -3.47 6.47
N SER A 57 8.30 -3.83 5.81
CA SER A 57 6.97 -3.32 6.19
C SER A 57 6.42 -4.03 7.43
N THR A 58 5.89 -3.26 8.38
CA THR A 58 5.32 -3.76 9.63
C THR A 58 3.90 -3.24 9.80
N GLN A 59 3.00 -4.10 10.25
CA GLN A 59 1.63 -3.74 10.65
C GLN A 59 1.43 -4.07 12.12
N LYS A 60 0.66 -3.22 12.82
CA LYS A 60 0.26 -3.46 14.20
C LYS A 60 -1.21 -3.15 14.39
N THR A 61 -1.91 -4.06 15.05
CA THR A 61 -3.28 -3.85 15.54
C THR A 61 -3.21 -3.03 16.83
N ILE A 62 -3.92 -1.92 16.86
CA ILE A 62 -3.94 -0.97 17.99
C ILE A 62 -5.31 -0.88 18.66
N GLY A 63 -6.34 -1.44 18.03
CA GLY A 63 -7.65 -1.64 18.62
C GLY A 63 -8.50 -2.58 17.78
N ALA A 64 -9.67 -2.93 18.30
CA ALA A 64 -10.64 -3.77 17.61
C ALA A 64 -12.02 -3.61 18.25
N SER A 65 -13.07 -3.94 17.50
CA SER A 65 -14.46 -3.93 18.01
C SER A 65 -14.74 -5.05 19.03
N THR A 66 -13.87 -6.07 19.10
CA THR A 66 -13.92 -7.14 20.11
C THR A 66 -12.51 -7.60 20.48
N SER A 67 -12.31 -8.00 21.74
CA SER A 67 -11.02 -8.47 22.25
C SER A 67 -10.51 -9.73 21.54
N LEU A 68 -11.41 -10.53 20.94
CA LEU A 68 -11.05 -11.71 20.14
C LEU A 68 -10.23 -11.35 18.90
N LEU A 69 -10.39 -10.13 18.37
CA LEU A 69 -9.69 -9.64 17.18
C LEU A 69 -8.44 -8.82 17.52
N MET A 70 -8.10 -8.66 18.81
CA MET A 70 -6.94 -7.90 19.28
C MET A 70 -5.64 -8.69 19.09
N MET A 71 -5.30 -8.97 17.84
CA MET A 71 -4.12 -9.75 17.45
C MET A 71 -3.44 -9.12 16.24
N ASN A 72 -2.10 -9.16 16.21
CA ASN A 72 -1.35 -8.72 15.03
C ASN A 72 -1.45 -9.78 13.95
N VAL A 73 -1.93 -9.39 12.77
CA VAL A 73 -1.82 -10.21 11.57
C VAL A 73 -0.45 -9.92 10.95
N PRO A 74 0.44 -10.92 10.83
CA PRO A 74 1.75 -10.70 10.23
C PRO A 74 1.58 -10.39 8.74
N SER A 75 2.09 -9.24 8.32
CA SER A 75 2.28 -8.93 6.90
C SER A 75 3.56 -9.61 6.42
N ARG A 76 3.51 -10.25 5.26
CA ARG A 76 4.69 -10.79 4.57
C ARG A 76 4.63 -10.37 3.10
N PRO A 77 5.77 -10.04 2.48
CA PRO A 77 5.83 -9.89 1.03
C PRO A 77 5.34 -11.15 0.33
N ASP A 78 4.82 -11.00 -0.88
CA ASP A 78 4.52 -12.16 -1.71
C ASP A 78 5.81 -12.94 -1.99
N THR A 79 5.71 -14.27 -1.98
CA THR A 79 6.81 -15.13 -2.37
C THR A 79 6.99 -15.19 -3.88
N ASP A 80 5.92 -14.92 -4.65
CA ASP A 80 6.01 -14.77 -6.09
C ASP A 80 6.48 -13.35 -6.45
N ARG A 81 7.77 -13.25 -6.79
CA ARG A 81 8.40 -11.98 -7.15
C ARG A 81 7.87 -11.40 -8.46
N THR A 82 7.12 -12.16 -9.25
CA THR A 82 6.48 -11.65 -10.47
C THR A 82 5.28 -10.74 -10.18
N ASP A 83 4.74 -10.78 -8.95
CA ASP A 83 3.72 -9.85 -8.48
C ASP A 83 4.32 -8.54 -7.91
N ASP A 84 5.62 -8.55 -7.60
CA ASP A 84 6.37 -7.42 -7.03
C ASP A 84 7.06 -6.57 -8.11
N VAL A 85 6.31 -6.08 -9.09
CA VAL A 85 6.86 -5.30 -10.21
C VAL A 85 6.73 -3.79 -10.01
N VAL A 86 7.66 -3.03 -10.62
CA VAL A 86 7.58 -1.58 -10.72
C VAL A 86 7.81 -1.14 -12.16
N ARG A 87 7.02 -0.15 -12.60
CA ARG A 87 7.18 0.52 -13.88
C ARG A 87 7.01 2.02 -13.73
N LEU A 88 8.03 2.78 -14.09
CA LEU A 88 8.01 4.24 -14.07
C LEU A 88 8.11 4.76 -15.50
N ILE A 89 7.17 5.63 -15.88
CA ILE A 89 7.09 6.22 -17.22
C ILE A 89 7.44 7.69 -17.13
N PRO A 90 8.41 8.18 -17.93
CA PRO A 90 8.68 9.60 -18.01
C PRO A 90 7.46 10.31 -18.62
N LEU A 91 6.93 11.29 -17.90
CA LEU A 91 5.88 12.16 -18.41
C LEU A 91 6.50 13.33 -19.19
N THR A 92 5.94 13.64 -20.35
CA THR A 92 6.33 14.82 -21.13
C THR A 92 5.41 15.99 -20.77
N GLY A 93 5.94 16.94 -20.00
CA GLY A 93 5.23 18.13 -19.52
C GLY A 93 4.57 17.97 -18.15
N GLU A 94 3.75 18.94 -17.77
CA GLU A 94 3.07 18.96 -16.49
C GLU A 94 1.78 18.12 -16.52
N TYR A 95 1.58 17.35 -15.45
CA TYR A 95 0.39 16.56 -15.21
C TYR A 95 -0.19 16.95 -13.85
N ASP A 96 -1.49 17.20 -13.82
CA ASP A 96 -2.28 17.11 -12.59
C ASP A 96 -2.86 15.70 -12.46
N CYS A 97 -3.50 15.44 -11.32
CA CYS A 97 -4.11 14.14 -11.04
C CYS A 97 -5.21 13.79 -12.05
N ASP A 98 -6.04 14.77 -12.42
CA ASP A 98 -7.19 14.56 -13.30
C ASP A 98 -6.75 14.12 -14.70
N ARG A 99 -5.77 14.82 -15.27
CA ARG A 99 -5.20 14.47 -16.57
C ARG A 99 -4.53 13.09 -16.51
N LEU A 100 -3.70 12.83 -15.51
CA LEU A 100 -2.99 11.55 -15.37
C LEU A 100 -3.96 10.37 -15.32
N VAL A 101 -5.06 10.49 -14.57
CA VAL A 101 -6.11 9.48 -14.50
C VAL A 101 -6.80 9.29 -15.86
N SER A 102 -7.15 10.39 -16.55
CA SER A 102 -7.84 10.31 -17.84
C SER A 102 -6.99 9.72 -18.97
N GLU A 103 -5.65 9.90 -18.92
CA GLU A 103 -4.70 9.44 -19.93
C GLU A 103 -3.98 8.14 -19.52
N ALA A 104 -4.31 7.53 -18.37
CA ALA A 104 -3.56 6.42 -17.79
C ALA A 104 -3.33 5.25 -18.76
N THR A 105 -4.34 4.85 -19.53
CA THR A 105 -4.20 3.78 -20.54
C THR A 105 -3.22 4.15 -21.65
N THR A 106 -3.15 5.42 -22.04
CA THR A 106 -2.19 5.91 -23.05
C THR A 106 -0.78 6.00 -22.49
N VAL A 107 -0.64 6.48 -21.25
CA VAL A 107 0.66 6.65 -20.57
C VAL A 107 1.29 5.30 -20.24
N PHE A 108 0.52 4.40 -19.64
CA PHE A 108 1.04 3.11 -19.20
C PHE A 108 0.91 2.03 -20.28
N GLY A 109 -0.03 2.10 -21.21
CA GLY A 109 -0.35 0.93 -22.05
C GLY A 109 -1.01 -0.13 -21.17
N GLY A 110 -2.18 -0.61 -21.59
CA GLY A 110 -2.93 -1.64 -20.86
C GLY A 110 -2.14 -2.94 -20.67
#